data_AF-A0A514XN18-F1
#
_entry.id   AF-A0A514XN18-F1
#
_cell.length_a   1.000
_cell.length_b   1.000
_cell.length_c   1.000
_cell.angle_alpha   90.00
_cell.angle_beta   90.00
_cell.angle_gamma   90.00
#
_symmetry.space_group_name_H-M   'P 1'
#
loop_
_entity.id
_entity.type
_entity.pdbx_description
1 polymer ?
#
loop_
_entity_poly.entity_id
_entity_poly.type
_entity_poly.pdbx_seq_one_letter_code
_entity_poly.pdbx_strand_id
1 'polypeptide(L)'
;MQKGFNSDITVRGQKYHIQTEDWGMANPFLVSRIFCNGAVLKTIKTPHERVLQVGSNQPAEAIKQALHRQHSTIIDTLMSGGMP
;
A
#
# COMPACT_ATOMS: atom_id res chain seq x y z
N MET A 1 -4.31 16.89 -2.34
CA MET A 1 -3.35 16.10 -1.56
C MET A 1 -3.99 14.77 -1.24
N GLN A 2 -3.51 13.70 -1.84
CA GLN A 2 -4.09 12.38 -1.63
C GLN A 2 -3.49 11.79 -0.36
N LYS A 3 -4.31 11.67 0.69
CA LYS A 3 -3.88 11.12 1.97
C LYS A 3 -3.69 9.61 1.77
N GLY A 4 -2.55 9.08 2.21
CA GLY A 4 -2.31 7.63 2.22
C GLY A 4 -3.34 6.88 3.07
N PHE A 5 -3.25 5.55 3.07
CA PHE A 5 -4.11 4.70 3.88
C PHE A 5 -3.38 4.19 5.11
N ASN A 6 -4.05 4.24 6.26
CA ASN A 6 -3.58 3.67 7.52
C ASN A 6 -4.67 2.75 8.08
N SER A 7 -4.29 1.54 8.49
CA SER A 7 -5.19 0.58 9.11
C SER A 7 -4.48 -0.19 10.22
N ASP A 8 -5.14 -0.33 11.36
CA ASP A 8 -4.74 -1.23 12.44
C ASP A 8 -5.62 -2.48 12.39
N ILE A 9 -5.00 -3.65 12.28
CA ILE A 9 -5.71 -4.94 12.25
C ILE A 9 -5.13 -5.91 13.27
N THR A 10 -5.96 -6.87 13.70
CA THR A 10 -5.51 -7.99 14.53
C THR A 10 -5.72 -9.29 13.79
N VAL A 11 -4.64 -10.05 13.58
CA VAL A 11 -4.66 -11.36 12.91
C VAL A 11 -4.16 -12.40 13.90
N ARG A 12 -5.01 -13.36 14.26
CA ARG A 12 -4.66 -14.47 15.18
C ARG A 12 -4.00 -13.99 16.49
N GLY A 13 -4.49 -12.88 17.03
CA GLY A 13 -3.99 -12.27 18.27
C GLY A 13 -2.78 -11.33 18.10
N GLN A 14 -2.16 -11.26 16.92
CA GLN A 14 -1.08 -10.34 16.62
C GLN A 14 -1.63 -9.04 16.00
N LYS A 15 -1.22 -7.89 16.54
CA LYS A 15 -1.57 -6.57 15.97
C LYS A 15 -0.58 -6.17 14.89
N TYR A 16 -1.11 -5.62 13.81
CA TYR A 16 -0.36 -5.04 12.70
C TYR A 16 -0.87 -3.63 12.42
N HIS A 17 0.06 -2.72 12.10
CA HIS A 17 -0.25 -1.42 11.54
C HIS A 17 0.21 -1.39 10.09
N ILE A 18 -0.67 -1.01 9.18
CA ILE A 18 -0.39 -0.94 7.74
C ILE A 18 -0.52 0.51 7.30
N GLN A 19 0.55 1.05 6.73
CA GLN A 19 0.58 2.38 6.12
C GLN A 19 0.88 2.23 4.64
N THR A 20 0.11 2.87 3.76
CA THR A 20 0.32 2.89 2.31
C THR A 20 0.30 4.32 1.78
N GLU A 21 1.37 4.74 1.11
CA GLU A 21 1.59 6.13 0.66
C GLU A 21 1.97 6.20 -0.81
N ASP A 22 1.61 7.30 -1.47
CA ASP A 22 2.18 7.70 -2.75
C ASP A 22 3.35 8.67 -2.49
N TRP A 23 4.55 8.31 -2.93
CA TRP A 23 5.76 9.14 -2.77
C TRP A 23 5.94 10.16 -3.91
N GLY A 24 5.00 10.23 -4.85
CA GLY A 24 4.90 11.28 -5.86
C GLY A 24 5.91 11.14 -7.01
N MET A 25 5.84 12.05 -7.99
CA MET A 25 6.61 11.92 -9.25
C MET A 25 8.13 11.99 -9.08
N ALA A 26 8.63 12.66 -8.03
CA ALA A 26 10.06 12.71 -7.74
C ALA A 26 10.62 11.36 -7.26
N ASN A 27 9.75 10.51 -6.69
CA ASN A 27 10.08 9.17 -6.26
C ASN A 27 8.87 8.25 -6.54
N PRO A 28 8.67 7.86 -7.82
CA PRO A 28 7.39 7.41 -8.35
C PRO A 28 7.03 5.99 -7.89
N PHE A 29 6.72 5.85 -6.61
CA PHE A 29 6.37 4.60 -5.95
C PHE A 29 5.15 4.76 -5.06
N LEU A 30 4.31 3.73 -5.07
CA LEU A 30 3.37 3.43 -4.00
C LEU A 30 4.12 2.56 -2.99
N VAL A 31 4.19 3.01 -1.75
CA VAL A 31 4.96 2.35 -0.70
C VAL A 31 4.04 1.93 0.43
N SER A 32 4.03 0.64 0.73
CA SER A 32 3.37 0.10 1.92
C SER A 32 4.39 -0.35 2.95
N ARG A 33 4.13 -0.04 4.21
CA ARG A 33 4.88 -0.52 5.37
C ARG A 33 3.96 -1.26 6.30
N ILE A 34 4.36 -2.47 6.67
CA ILE A 34 3.68 -3.30 7.66
C ILE A 34 4.51 -3.24 8.93
N PHE A 35 3.92 -2.79 10.01
CA PHE A 35 4.53 -2.69 11.31
C PHE A 35 3.95 -3.71 12.28
N CYS A 36 4.78 -4.19 13.20
CA CYS A 36 4.39 -4.99 14.34
C CYS A 36 5.23 -4.56 15.53
N ASN A 37 4.60 -4.26 16.67
CA ASN A 37 5.26 -3.79 17.89
C ASN A 37 6.22 -2.60 17.64
N GLY A 38 5.86 -1.68 16.74
CA GLY A 38 6.66 -0.50 16.40
C GLY A 38 7.80 -0.73 15.41
N ALA A 39 8.12 -1.98 15.05
CA ALA A 39 9.13 -2.30 14.05
C ALA A 39 8.51 -2.52 12.66
N VAL A 40 9.19 -2.08 11.60
CA VAL A 40 8.81 -2.42 10.22
C VAL A 40 9.15 -3.89 9.97
N LEU A 41 8.13 -4.71 9.72
CA LEU A 41 8.30 -6.10 9.31
C LEU A 41 8.56 -6.23 7.81
N LYS A 42 7.85 -5.44 7.01
CA LYS A 42 7.97 -5.50 5.55
C LYS A 42 7.67 -4.14 4.92
N THR A 43 8.42 -3.86 3.86
CA THR A 43 8.18 -2.73 2.95
C THR A 43 7.90 -3.27 1.56
N ILE A 44 6.81 -2.82 0.96
CA ILE A 44 6.40 -3.18 -0.40
C ILE A 44 6.42 -1.90 -1.23
N LYS A 45 7.07 -1.95 -2.39
CA LYS A 45 7.16 -0.82 -3.32
C LYS A 45 6.61 -1.23 -4.68
N THR A 46 5.67 -0.43 -5.19
CA THR A 46 5.12 -0.59 -6.54
C THR A 46 5.45 0.67 -7.33
N PRO A 47 6.25 0.59 -8.40
CA PRO A 47 6.56 1.77 -9.20
C PRO A 47 5.31 2.24 -9.95
N HIS A 48 5.16 3.55 -10.15
CA HIS A 48 4.02 4.14 -10.85
C HIS A 48 3.85 3.59 -12.27
N GLU A 49 4.95 3.29 -12.96
CA GLU A 49 4.93 2.70 -14.31
C GLU A 49 4.17 1.36 -14.38
N ARG A 50 4.12 0.59 -13.29
CA ARG A 50 3.40 -0.69 -13.23
C ARG A 50 1.89 -0.50 -13.13
N VAL A 51 1.44 0.65 -12.63
CA VAL A 51 0.03 0.94 -12.36
C VAL A 51 -0.57 1.95 -13.33
N LEU A 52 0.28 2.75 -13.97
CA LEU A 52 -0.08 3.66 -15.05
C LEU A 52 -0.05 2.91 -16.38
N GLN A 53 -1.20 2.82 -17.05
CA GLN A 53 -1.24 2.33 -18.43
C GLN A 53 -0.69 3.39 -19.40
N VAL A 54 0.05 2.94 -20.41
CA VAL A 54 0.50 3.80 -21.51
C VAL A 54 -0.73 4.43 -22.18
N GLY A 55 -0.77 5.77 -22.25
CA GLY A 55 -1.90 6.50 -22.83
C GLY A 55 -3.07 6.77 -21.86
N SER A 56 -2.88 6.59 -20.55
CA SER A 56 -3.93 6.89 -19.58
C SER A 56 -4.27 8.38 -19.54
N ASN A 57 -5.53 8.72 -19.81
CA ASN A 57 -6.04 10.09 -19.77
C ASN A 57 -6.25 10.63 -18.35
N GLN A 58 -6.12 9.78 -17.32
CA GLN A 58 -6.38 10.12 -15.91
C GLN A 58 -5.36 9.47 -14.96
N PRO A 59 -4.05 9.82 -15.06
CA PRO A 59 -3.00 9.18 -14.28
C PRO A 59 -3.19 9.32 -12.76
N ALA A 60 -3.70 10.46 -12.29
CA ALA A 60 -3.94 10.67 -10.86
C ALA A 60 -5.00 9.70 -10.28
N GLU A 61 -6.07 9.42 -11.03
CA GLU A 61 -7.11 8.48 -10.60
C GLU A 61 -6.59 7.03 -10.64
N ALA A 62 -5.79 6.68 -11.65
CA ALA A 62 -5.12 5.38 -11.72
C ALA A 62 -4.20 5.14 -10.52
N ILE A 63 -3.38 6.13 -10.15
CA ILE A 63 -2.54 6.09 -8.94
C ILE A 63 -3.41 5.90 -7.70
N LYS A 64 -4.54 6.59 -7.59
CA LYS A 64 -5.46 6.46 -6.46
C LYS A 64 -6.06 5.09 -6.31
N GLN A 65 -6.56 4.52 -7.39
CA GLN A 65 -7.12 3.18 -7.38
C GLN A 65 -6.06 2.13 -7.06
N ALA A 66 -4.85 2.31 -7.59
CA ALA A 66 -3.73 1.43 -7.29
C ALA A 66 -3.29 1.51 -5.82
N LEU A 67 -3.25 2.71 -5.24
CA LEU A 67 -2.92 2.93 -3.83
C LEU A 67 -3.94 2.21 -2.91
N HIS A 68 -5.23 2.34 -3.21
CA HIS A 68 -6.30 1.65 -2.48
C HIS A 68 -6.18 0.13 -2.64
N ARG A 69 -6.01 -0.36 -3.88
CA ARG A 69 -5.87 -1.79 -4.17
C ARG A 69 -4.69 -2.40 -3.43
N GLN A 70 -3.52 -1.77 -3.48
CA GLN A 70 -2.33 -2.25 -2.76
C GLN A 70 -2.60 -2.35 -1.25
N HIS A 71 -3.23 -1.36 -0.65
CA HIS A 71 -3.56 -1.39 0.77
C HIS A 71 -4.54 -2.52 1.13
N SER A 72 -5.65 -2.66 0.40
CA SER A 72 -6.64 -3.71 0.64
C SER A 72 -6.05 -5.11 0.44
N THR A 73 -5.27 -5.33 -0.63
CA THR A 73 -4.62 -6.62 -0.89
C THR A 73 -3.66 -7.03 0.23
N ILE A 74 -2.94 -6.08 0.81
CA ILE A 74 -2.05 -6.34 1.96
C ILE A 74 -2.87 -6.79 3.18
N ILE A 75 -3.96 -6.08 3.48
CA ILE A 75 -4.85 -6.44 4.58
C ILE A 75 -5.43 -7.83 4.36
N ASP A 76 -5.98 -8.13 3.18
CA ASP A 76 -6.57 -9.43 2.85
C ASP A 76 -5.54 -10.56 3.00
N THR A 77 -4.32 -10.34 2.53
CA THR A 77 -3.22 -11.31 2.66
C THR A 77 -2.89 -11.56 4.12
N LEU A 78 -2.74 -10.51 4.93
CA LEU A 78 -2.50 -10.62 6.37
C LEU A 78 -3.66 -11.35 7.07
N MET A 79 -4.91 -11.00 6.77
CA MET A 79 -6.10 -11.62 7.37
C MET A 79 -6.20 -13.12 7.04
N SER A 80 -5.74 -13.54 5.86
CA SER A 80 -5.62 -14.97 5.51
C SER A 80 -4.47 -15.70 6.22
N GLY A 81 -3.61 -14.97 6.94
CA GLY A 81 -2.44 -15.49 7.65
C GLY A 81 -1.15 -15.51 6.81
N GLY A 82 -1.16 -14.94 5.61
CA GLY A 82 0.01 -14.77 4.76
C GLY A 82 0.77 -13.48 5.05
N MET A 83 2.02 -13.40 4.59
CA MET A 83 2.80 -12.15 4.53
C MET A 83 2.94 -11.74 3.05
N PRO A 84 2.31 -10.64 2.61
CA PRO A 84 2.34 -10.19 1.22
C PRO A 84 3.75 -9.77 0.81
#